data_AF-A0A957ZB50-F1
#
_entry.id   AF-A0A957ZB50-F1
#
_cell.length_a   1.000
_cell.length_b   1.000
_cell.length_c   1.000
_cell.angle_alpha   90.00
_cell.angle_beta   90.00
_cell.angle_gamma   90.00
#
_symmetry.space_group_name_H-M   'P 1'
#
loop_
_entity.id
_entity.type
_entity.pdbx_description
1 polymer ?
#
loop_
_entity_poly.entity_id
_entity_poly.type
_entity_poly.pdbx_seq_one_letter_code
_entity_poly.pdbx_strand_id
1 'polypeptide(L)'
;FELPTLSHSFSPQDQGDDDEVDSDVNPQSGRTVTFPLHSGEYADQWDAGIYAPPIIHVSKQIESNLAYPDALLTYTIVYSNSGMGVATGVVITETVPQYTTFVPEVSSVGWRCDDNRTAAGTACTFEVGKILPGEEKHDLIFTVRVDAVLPTTDIQLSNRVSIAGNETPGGPAGQNAFELVTQVVTPQALDEGTEPVRSTNTGRTLYLPVSISAK
;
A
#
# COMPACT_ATOMS: atom_id res chain seq x y z
N PHE A 1 18.94 -18.16 -26.14
CA PHE A 1 19.11 -17.99 -24.71
C PHE A 1 17.82 -18.33 -23.99
N GLU A 2 17.91 -19.02 -22.88
CA GLU A 2 16.78 -19.30 -21.99
C GLU A 2 17.02 -18.56 -20.67
N LEU A 3 15.95 -18.03 -20.07
CA LEU A 3 16.06 -17.37 -18.77
C LEU A 3 16.34 -18.42 -17.69
N PRO A 4 17.30 -18.20 -16.78
CA PRO A 4 17.66 -19.17 -15.74
C PRO A 4 16.49 -19.55 -14.83
N THR A 5 15.61 -18.58 -14.53
CA THR A 5 14.40 -18.73 -13.72
C THR A 5 13.33 -17.74 -14.18
N LEU A 6 12.09 -17.90 -13.70
CA LEU A 6 11.00 -16.93 -13.90
C LEU A 6 11.25 -15.55 -13.26
N SER A 7 12.28 -15.41 -12.42
CA SER A 7 12.64 -14.14 -11.75
C SER A 7 13.72 -13.34 -12.48
N HIS A 8 14.12 -13.78 -13.68
CA HIS A 8 15.04 -13.06 -14.55
C HIS A 8 14.31 -12.48 -15.76
N SER A 9 14.90 -11.49 -16.41
CA SER A 9 14.36 -10.84 -17.60
C SER A 9 15.48 -10.50 -18.56
N PHE A 10 15.18 -10.48 -19.86
CA PHE A 10 16.06 -9.89 -20.86
C PHE A 10 15.96 -8.37 -20.77
N SER A 11 17.09 -7.67 -20.78
CA SER A 11 17.13 -6.23 -20.98
C SER A 11 16.66 -5.88 -22.39
N PRO A 12 16.23 -4.63 -22.64
CA PRO A 12 15.83 -4.22 -23.99
C PRO A 12 16.98 -4.41 -24.98
N GLN A 13 16.62 -4.80 -26.21
CA GLN A 13 17.58 -4.99 -27.28
C GLN A 13 18.15 -3.65 -27.75
N ASP A 14 19.46 -3.60 -28.03
CA ASP A 14 20.19 -2.45 -28.58
C ASP A 14 19.95 -1.15 -27.76
N GLN A 15 19.94 -1.26 -26.42
CA GLN A 15 19.74 -0.13 -25.52
C GLN A 15 21.02 0.69 -25.31
N GLY A 16 21.17 1.75 -26.09
CA GLY A 16 22.26 2.71 -25.95
C GLY A 16 23.00 2.87 -27.27
N ASP A 17 24.24 3.35 -27.19
CA ASP A 17 25.17 3.39 -28.34
C ASP A 17 26.36 2.41 -28.13
N ASP A 18 26.31 1.56 -27.09
CA ASP A 18 27.42 0.72 -26.65
C ASP A 18 27.08 -0.77 -26.78
N ASP A 19 27.42 -1.32 -27.95
CA ASP A 19 27.20 -2.71 -28.36
C ASP A 19 27.95 -3.75 -27.47
N GLU A 20 28.81 -3.32 -26.53
CA GLU A 20 29.47 -4.24 -25.57
C GLU A 20 28.69 -4.39 -24.25
N VAL A 21 27.60 -3.63 -24.07
CA VAL A 21 26.91 -3.48 -22.78
C VAL A 21 25.41 -3.80 -22.89
N ASP A 22 24.81 -3.73 -24.08
CA ASP A 22 23.40 -3.98 -24.30
C ASP A 22 23.10 -5.37 -24.91
N SER A 23 21.83 -5.78 -24.82
CA SER A 23 21.41 -7.12 -25.22
C SER A 23 21.24 -7.24 -26.73
N ASP A 24 21.93 -8.18 -27.36
CA ASP A 24 21.66 -8.55 -28.76
C ASP A 24 20.44 -9.48 -28.92
N VAL A 25 19.92 -9.97 -27.80
CA VAL A 25 18.81 -10.91 -27.77
C VAL A 25 17.49 -10.19 -27.88
N ASN A 26 16.66 -10.62 -28.84
CA ASN A 26 15.27 -10.22 -28.90
C ASN A 26 14.53 -10.72 -27.63
N PRO A 27 13.98 -9.82 -26.78
CA PRO A 27 13.42 -10.19 -25.47
C PRO A 27 12.20 -11.11 -25.53
N GLN A 28 11.51 -11.17 -26.67
CA GLN A 28 10.32 -12.01 -26.86
C GLN A 28 10.66 -13.43 -27.28
N SER A 29 11.70 -13.60 -28.11
CA SER A 29 12.09 -14.89 -28.66
C SER A 29 13.27 -15.54 -27.95
N GLY A 30 14.03 -14.77 -27.15
CA GLY A 30 15.26 -15.22 -26.52
C GLY A 30 16.35 -15.57 -27.53
N ARG A 31 16.29 -15.03 -28.75
CA ARG A 31 17.25 -15.31 -29.83
C ARG A 31 17.88 -14.03 -30.36
N THR A 32 19.16 -14.13 -30.70
CA THR A 32 19.83 -13.16 -31.56
C THR A 32 19.36 -13.33 -33.00
N VAL A 33 19.77 -12.42 -33.87
CA VAL A 33 19.72 -12.64 -35.32
C VAL A 33 20.63 -13.82 -35.71
N THR A 34 20.36 -14.42 -36.87
CA THR A 34 21.20 -15.49 -37.43
C THR A 34 22.42 -14.87 -38.12
N PHE A 35 23.62 -15.32 -37.76
CA PHE A 35 24.87 -14.92 -38.42
C PHE A 35 25.73 -16.14 -38.76
N PRO A 36 26.51 -16.10 -39.86
CA PRO A 36 27.47 -17.14 -40.18
C PRO A 36 28.72 -16.99 -39.31
N LEU A 37 29.27 -18.12 -38.84
CA LEU A 37 30.60 -18.17 -38.24
C LEU A 37 31.53 -18.96 -39.17
N HIS A 38 32.69 -18.40 -39.45
CA HIS A 38 33.74 -19.06 -40.22
C HIS A 38 34.79 -19.70 -39.30
N SER A 39 35.55 -20.63 -39.86
CA SER A 39 36.57 -21.36 -39.10
C SER A 39 37.64 -20.40 -38.56
N GLY A 40 37.73 -20.28 -37.24
CA GLY A 40 38.68 -19.40 -36.56
C GLY A 40 38.09 -18.06 -36.09
N GLU A 41 36.81 -17.80 -36.34
CA GLU A 41 36.09 -16.64 -35.78
C GLU A 41 35.51 -16.96 -34.40
N TYR A 42 35.41 -15.93 -33.56
CA TYR A 42 34.76 -15.94 -32.26
C TYR A 42 33.57 -14.98 -32.27
N ALA A 43 32.51 -15.32 -31.54
CA ALA A 43 31.34 -14.47 -31.32
C ALA A 43 31.28 -14.09 -29.83
N ASP A 44 32.11 -13.13 -29.44
CA ASP A 44 32.29 -12.66 -28.06
C ASP A 44 31.59 -11.32 -27.78
N GLN A 45 31.13 -10.64 -28.83
CA GLN A 45 30.32 -9.43 -28.72
C GLN A 45 28.85 -9.72 -28.42
N TRP A 46 28.40 -10.97 -28.59
CA TRP A 46 26.99 -11.31 -28.46
C TRP A 46 26.62 -11.61 -27.01
N ASP A 47 25.84 -10.74 -26.41
CA ASP A 47 25.32 -10.91 -25.06
C ASP A 47 23.79 -11.05 -25.02
N ALA A 48 23.31 -11.66 -23.95
CA ALA A 48 21.87 -11.85 -23.74
C ALA A 48 21.24 -10.80 -22.84
N GLY A 49 22.04 -9.92 -22.23
CA GLY A 49 21.63 -8.92 -21.26
C GLY A 49 20.58 -9.42 -20.26
N ILE A 50 20.83 -10.57 -19.62
CA ILE A 50 19.92 -11.15 -18.62
C ILE A 50 20.16 -10.47 -17.28
N TYR A 51 19.11 -9.90 -16.70
CA TYR A 51 19.14 -9.28 -15.37
C TYR A 51 18.04 -9.82 -14.47
N ALA A 52 18.14 -9.55 -13.17
CA ALA A 52 17.16 -9.96 -12.18
C ALA A 52 16.51 -8.70 -11.54
N PRO A 53 15.26 -8.38 -11.86
CA PRO A 53 14.60 -7.19 -11.32
C PRO A 53 14.25 -7.33 -9.82
N PRO A 54 14.01 -6.19 -9.12
CA PRO A 54 13.30 -6.22 -7.84
C PRO A 54 11.83 -6.61 -8.05
N ILE A 55 11.21 -7.16 -7.01
CA ILE A 55 9.77 -7.43 -6.97
C ILE A 55 9.26 -6.83 -5.66
N ILE A 56 8.77 -5.59 -5.73
CA ILE A 56 8.33 -4.83 -4.56
C ILE A 56 6.85 -5.02 -4.27
N HIS A 57 6.52 -5.25 -3.00
CA HIS A 57 5.16 -5.46 -2.53
C HIS A 57 4.80 -4.41 -1.49
N VAL A 58 3.52 -4.11 -1.41
CA VAL A 58 2.96 -3.36 -0.28
C VAL A 58 1.63 -3.95 0.15
N SER A 59 1.39 -3.98 1.45
CA SER A 59 0.10 -4.33 2.03
C SER A 59 -0.16 -3.47 3.25
N LYS A 60 -1.40 -3.50 3.75
CA LYS A 60 -1.73 -2.83 4.99
C LYS A 60 -2.73 -3.63 5.81
N GLN A 61 -2.68 -3.41 7.11
CA GLN A 61 -3.57 -4.05 8.07
C GLN A 61 -4.10 -3.04 9.10
N ILE A 62 -5.23 -3.40 9.69
CA ILE A 62 -5.86 -2.69 10.80
C ILE A 62 -6.29 -3.72 11.85
N GLU A 63 -6.28 -3.35 13.12
CA GLU A 63 -6.67 -4.24 14.22
C GLU A 63 -8.18 -4.55 14.22
N SER A 64 -9.00 -3.58 13.81
CA SER A 64 -10.45 -3.68 13.72
C SER A 64 -10.92 -3.11 12.40
N ASN A 65 -11.74 -3.87 11.66
CA ASN A 65 -12.39 -3.40 10.44
C ASN A 65 -13.68 -2.60 10.72
N LEU A 66 -13.95 -2.28 11.98
CA LEU A 66 -15.02 -1.40 12.42
C LEU A 66 -14.46 -0.07 12.93
N ALA A 67 -15.07 1.02 12.50
CA ALA A 67 -14.76 2.38 12.90
C ALA A 67 -15.99 3.10 13.46
N TYR A 68 -15.77 4.13 14.26
CA TYR A 68 -16.82 5.00 14.79
C TYR A 68 -16.50 6.46 14.44
N PRO A 69 -17.49 7.36 14.39
CA PRO A 69 -17.23 8.80 14.26
C PRO A 69 -16.21 9.29 15.30
N ASP A 70 -15.29 10.16 14.89
CA ASP A 70 -14.18 10.70 15.70
C ASP A 70 -13.12 9.68 16.19
N ALA A 71 -13.23 8.40 15.80
CA ALA A 71 -12.22 7.39 16.11
C ALA A 71 -10.93 7.62 15.29
N LEU A 72 -9.80 7.22 15.85
CA LEU A 72 -8.55 7.07 15.11
C LEU A 72 -8.48 5.68 14.48
N LEU A 73 -8.17 5.64 13.18
CA LEU A 73 -7.83 4.42 12.45
C LEU A 73 -6.35 4.41 12.16
N THR A 74 -5.65 3.46 12.76
CA THR A 74 -4.20 3.28 12.61
C THR A 74 -3.95 2.14 11.63
N TYR A 75 -3.42 2.48 10.46
CA TYR A 75 -3.01 1.49 9.48
C TYR A 75 -1.53 1.16 9.66
N THR A 76 -1.22 -0.13 9.74
CA THR A 76 0.15 -0.63 9.68
C THR A 76 0.45 -1.08 8.25
N ILE A 77 1.42 -0.44 7.62
CA ILE A 77 1.84 -0.71 6.25
C ILE A 77 3.07 -1.62 6.29
N VAL A 78 3.02 -2.65 5.45
CA VAL A 78 4.09 -3.63 5.27
C VAL A 78 4.60 -3.51 3.85
N TYR A 79 5.90 -3.47 3.66
CA TYR A 79 6.52 -3.46 2.34
C TYR A 79 7.74 -4.37 2.29
N SER A 80 7.99 -4.96 1.14
CA SER A 80 9.09 -5.91 0.94
C SER A 80 9.59 -5.95 -0.49
N ASN A 81 10.76 -6.57 -0.69
CA ASN A 81 11.29 -6.90 -2.00
C ASN A 81 11.56 -8.41 -2.08
N SER A 82 10.71 -9.15 -2.80
CA SER A 82 10.90 -10.59 -3.03
C SER A 82 11.69 -10.90 -4.31
N GLY A 83 12.16 -9.86 -5.00
CA GLY A 83 13.02 -10.00 -6.18
C GLY A 83 14.47 -10.20 -5.81
N MET A 84 15.29 -10.45 -6.83
CA MET A 84 16.74 -10.61 -6.68
C MET A 84 17.48 -9.29 -6.93
N GLY A 85 16.84 -8.33 -7.59
CA GLY A 85 17.39 -6.99 -7.80
C GLY A 85 17.16 -6.08 -6.60
N VAL A 86 18.02 -5.07 -6.42
CA VAL A 86 17.80 -3.99 -5.46
C VAL A 86 16.74 -3.04 -6.01
N ALA A 87 15.75 -2.65 -5.19
CA ALA A 87 14.83 -1.58 -5.53
C ALA A 87 15.40 -0.25 -5.05
N THR A 88 15.46 0.77 -5.91
CA THR A 88 15.98 2.11 -5.60
C THR A 88 14.94 3.19 -5.87
N GLY A 89 15.13 4.37 -5.26
CA GLY A 89 14.17 5.47 -5.33
C GLY A 89 12.78 5.07 -4.85
N VAL A 90 12.69 4.16 -3.87
CA VAL A 90 11.40 3.60 -3.47
C VAL A 90 10.58 4.63 -2.71
N VAL A 91 9.36 4.85 -3.17
CA VAL A 91 8.37 5.75 -2.57
C VAL A 91 7.07 4.98 -2.32
N ILE A 92 6.54 5.13 -1.11
CA ILE A 92 5.19 4.69 -0.75
C ILE A 92 4.25 5.88 -0.85
N THR A 93 3.11 5.70 -1.50
CA THR A 93 2.08 6.72 -1.68
C THR A 93 0.76 6.23 -1.09
N GLU A 94 0.21 7.05 -0.21
CA GLU A 94 -1.07 6.86 0.46
C GLU A 94 -2.06 7.93 0.04
N THR A 95 -3.35 7.59 -0.07
CA THR A 95 -4.41 8.58 -0.23
C THR A 95 -5.23 8.68 1.05
N VAL A 96 -5.38 9.89 1.60
CA VAL A 96 -6.25 10.11 2.77
C VAL A 96 -7.69 9.68 2.39
N PRO A 97 -8.30 8.71 3.08
CA PRO A 97 -9.63 8.22 2.75
C PRO A 97 -10.70 9.29 2.83
N GLN A 98 -11.77 9.12 2.04
CA GLN A 98 -12.98 9.94 2.20
C GLN A 98 -13.53 9.85 3.61
N TYR A 99 -14.09 10.96 4.11
CA TYR A 99 -14.63 11.10 5.46
C TYR A 99 -13.61 10.92 6.59
N THR A 100 -12.34 11.20 6.29
CA THR A 100 -11.26 11.16 7.28
C THR A 100 -10.30 12.34 7.12
N THR A 101 -9.55 12.59 8.19
CA THR A 101 -8.46 13.57 8.23
C THR A 101 -7.17 12.90 8.69
N PHE A 102 -6.07 13.08 7.97
CA PHE A 102 -4.75 12.55 8.34
C PHE A 102 -4.23 13.15 9.66
N VAL A 103 -3.63 12.32 10.52
CA VAL A 103 -3.10 12.70 11.83
C VAL A 103 -1.59 12.44 11.90
N PRO A 104 -0.74 13.43 11.56
CA PRO A 104 0.71 13.23 11.48
C PRO A 104 1.36 12.95 12.84
N GLU A 105 0.80 13.45 13.95
CA GLU A 105 1.41 13.36 15.29
C GLU A 105 1.49 11.94 15.84
N VAL A 106 0.64 11.04 15.34
CA VAL A 106 0.59 9.62 15.73
C VAL A 106 0.93 8.69 14.57
N SER A 107 1.35 9.25 13.44
CA SER A 107 1.86 8.50 12.28
C SER A 107 3.39 8.43 12.33
N SER A 108 4.00 7.59 11.48
CA SER A 108 5.46 7.57 11.34
C SER A 108 5.98 8.92 10.84
N VAL A 109 7.08 9.40 11.43
CA VAL A 109 7.75 10.63 10.98
C VAL A 109 8.31 10.40 9.57
N GLY A 110 8.01 11.30 8.63
CA GLY A 110 8.54 11.25 7.26
C GLY A 110 7.47 11.35 6.17
N TRP A 111 6.19 11.18 6.51
CA TRP A 111 5.09 11.44 5.58
C TRP A 111 5.07 12.89 5.09
N ARG A 112 4.91 13.05 3.77
CA ARG A 112 4.79 14.34 3.09
C ARG A 112 3.50 14.36 2.29
N CYS A 113 2.52 15.13 2.75
CA CYS A 113 1.24 15.30 2.06
C CYS A 113 1.25 16.57 1.21
N ASP A 114 0.65 16.51 0.02
CA ASP A 114 0.59 17.65 -0.90
C ASP A 114 0.03 18.91 -0.21
N ASP A 115 0.70 20.05 -0.41
CA ASP A 115 0.38 21.35 0.20
C ASP A 115 0.24 21.31 1.75
N ASN A 116 0.86 20.33 2.41
CA ASN A 116 0.73 20.10 3.85
C ASN A 116 -0.73 19.92 4.30
N ARG A 117 -1.57 19.37 3.42
CA ARG A 117 -2.99 19.12 3.69
C ARG A 117 -3.19 17.78 4.39
N THR A 118 -4.19 17.73 5.25
CA THR A 118 -4.61 16.51 5.94
C THR A 118 -6.00 16.04 5.51
N ALA A 119 -6.65 16.76 4.60
CA ALA A 119 -8.02 16.46 4.18
C ALA A 119 -8.11 15.21 3.30
N ALA A 120 -9.29 14.59 3.27
CA ALA A 120 -9.64 13.50 2.36
C ALA A 120 -9.23 13.77 0.89
N GLY A 121 -8.74 12.73 0.22
CA GLY A 121 -8.26 12.76 -1.16
C GLY A 121 -6.83 13.30 -1.33
N THR A 122 -6.20 13.82 -0.27
CA THR A 122 -4.80 14.26 -0.33
C THR A 122 -3.89 13.05 -0.53
N ALA A 123 -2.91 13.16 -1.43
CA ALA A 123 -1.84 12.18 -1.57
C ALA A 123 -0.72 12.50 -0.56
N CYS A 124 -0.29 11.47 0.17
CA CYS A 124 0.81 11.53 1.12
C CYS A 124 1.89 10.53 0.68
N THR A 125 3.14 10.98 0.64
CA THR A 125 4.29 10.18 0.20
C THR A 125 5.25 9.92 1.34
N PHE A 126 5.92 8.77 1.29
CA PHE A 126 6.97 8.38 2.21
C PHE A 126 8.17 7.85 1.43
N GLU A 127 9.31 8.53 1.59
CA GLU A 127 10.57 8.17 0.95
C GLU A 127 11.22 6.99 1.69
N VAL A 128 11.22 5.81 1.07
CA VAL A 128 11.90 4.61 1.59
C VAL A 128 13.36 4.58 1.11
N GLY A 129 13.63 5.07 -0.10
CA GLY A 129 14.97 5.11 -0.67
C GLY A 129 15.34 3.79 -1.34
N LYS A 130 15.72 2.76 -0.58
CA LYS A 130 16.09 1.45 -1.15
C LYS A 130 15.55 0.27 -0.35
N ILE A 131 15.25 -0.82 -1.05
CA ILE A 131 14.88 -2.11 -0.43
C ILE A 131 15.75 -3.21 -1.03
N LEU A 132 16.54 -3.89 -0.19
CA LEU A 132 17.41 -4.97 -0.64
C LEU A 132 16.62 -6.25 -0.95
N PRO A 133 17.17 -7.17 -1.77
CA PRO A 133 16.58 -8.49 -2.00
C PRO A 133 16.28 -9.23 -0.69
N GLY A 134 15.04 -9.70 -0.54
CA GLY A 134 14.57 -10.43 0.65
C GLY A 134 14.30 -9.55 1.87
N GLU A 135 14.43 -8.22 1.77
CA GLU A 135 14.11 -7.31 2.87
C GLU A 135 12.59 -7.08 3.00
N GLU A 136 12.11 -7.02 4.24
CA GLU A 136 10.71 -6.77 4.60
C GLU A 136 10.63 -5.87 5.86
N LYS A 137 9.67 -4.95 5.88
CA LYS A 137 9.43 -3.99 6.98
C LYS A 137 7.94 -3.93 7.31
N HIS A 138 7.64 -3.77 8.61
CA HIS A 138 6.27 -3.82 9.16
C HIS A 138 5.91 -2.64 10.07
N ASP A 139 6.73 -1.59 10.09
CA ASP A 139 6.70 -0.53 11.11
C ASP A 139 6.26 0.85 10.56
N LEU A 140 5.75 0.91 9.33
CA LEU A 140 5.25 2.15 8.76
C LEU A 140 3.79 2.39 9.16
N ILE A 141 3.54 3.46 9.91
CA ILE A 141 2.23 3.79 10.46
C ILE A 141 1.64 4.98 9.69
N PHE A 142 0.38 4.84 9.27
CA PHE A 142 -0.44 5.91 8.73
C PHE A 142 -1.77 5.96 9.47
N THR A 143 -2.01 7.06 10.20
CA THR A 143 -3.22 7.19 11.02
C THR A 143 -4.12 8.32 10.52
N VAL A 144 -5.41 8.05 10.47
CA VAL A 144 -6.45 9.01 10.13
C VAL A 144 -7.50 9.09 11.23
N ARG A 145 -8.17 10.23 11.36
CA ARG A 145 -9.33 10.44 12.21
C ARG A 145 -10.59 10.40 11.35
N VAL A 146 -11.57 9.60 11.74
CA VAL A 146 -12.90 9.58 11.10
C VAL A 146 -13.63 10.88 11.43
N ASP A 147 -14.27 11.49 10.45
CA ASP A 147 -15.04 12.71 10.67
C ASP A 147 -16.14 12.49 11.73
N ALA A 148 -16.28 13.45 12.65
CA ALA A 148 -17.26 13.36 13.74
C ALA A 148 -18.71 13.44 13.24
N VAL A 149 -18.94 14.08 12.08
CA VAL A 149 -20.25 14.22 11.45
C VAL A 149 -20.19 13.59 10.07
N LEU A 150 -21.00 12.56 9.87
CA LEU A 150 -21.05 11.79 8.64
C LEU A 150 -22.38 12.03 7.91
N PRO A 151 -22.38 12.04 6.57
CA PRO A 151 -23.59 12.33 5.79
C PRO A 151 -24.63 11.21 5.85
N THR A 152 -24.21 9.97 6.12
CA THR A 152 -25.05 8.77 6.16
C THR A 152 -24.53 7.79 7.23
N THR A 153 -25.31 6.75 7.52
CA THR A 153 -24.99 5.73 8.53
C THR A 153 -24.28 4.50 7.97
N ASP A 154 -24.29 4.30 6.65
CA ASP A 154 -23.68 3.14 5.98
C ASP A 154 -22.46 3.56 5.15
N ILE A 155 -21.40 3.96 5.84
CA ILE A 155 -20.15 4.41 5.20
C ILE A 155 -19.11 3.30 5.22
N GLN A 156 -18.45 3.11 4.07
CA GLN A 156 -17.28 2.26 3.91
C GLN A 156 -16.08 3.18 3.63
N LEU A 157 -15.08 3.16 4.50
CA LEU A 157 -13.83 3.90 4.33
C LEU A 157 -12.90 3.04 3.48
N SER A 158 -12.66 3.46 2.25
CA SER A 158 -11.71 2.83 1.34
C SER A 158 -10.38 3.53 1.49
N ASN A 159 -9.38 2.81 1.98
CA ASN A 159 -8.03 3.30 2.07
C ASN A 159 -7.10 2.55 1.11
N ARG A 160 -6.42 3.30 0.24
CA ARG A 160 -5.42 2.79 -0.72
C ARG A 160 -3.98 3.17 -0.39
N VAL A 161 -3.09 2.18 -0.43
CA VAL A 161 -1.63 2.33 -0.43
C VAL A 161 -1.05 1.85 -1.76
N SER A 162 0.05 2.46 -2.20
CA SER A 162 0.84 1.99 -3.33
C SER A 162 2.34 2.19 -3.09
N ILE A 163 3.17 1.43 -3.80
CA ILE A 163 4.63 1.50 -3.75
C ILE A 163 5.18 1.53 -5.17
N ALA A 164 6.21 2.34 -5.40
CA ALA A 164 6.92 2.41 -6.67
C ALA A 164 8.42 2.61 -6.41
N GLY A 165 9.25 2.24 -7.38
CA GLY A 165 10.69 2.50 -7.41
C GLY A 165 11.13 2.91 -8.82
N ASN A 166 12.43 3.08 -9.01
CA ASN A 166 13.00 3.48 -10.29
C ASN A 166 13.07 2.33 -11.30
N GLU A 167 13.16 1.09 -10.81
CA GLU A 167 13.19 -0.10 -11.64
C GLU A 167 11.78 -0.54 -12.02
N THR A 168 11.63 -1.08 -13.23
CA THR A 168 10.42 -1.83 -13.59
C THR A 168 10.33 -3.08 -12.70
N PRO A 169 9.29 -3.23 -11.86
CA PRO A 169 9.18 -4.40 -11.00
C PRO A 169 9.01 -5.66 -11.85
N GLY A 170 9.75 -6.71 -11.51
CA GLY A 170 9.50 -8.05 -12.02
C GLY A 170 8.25 -8.67 -11.40
N GLY A 171 7.82 -9.82 -11.92
CA GLY A 171 6.71 -10.59 -11.36
C GLY A 171 5.32 -10.15 -11.82
N PRO A 172 4.26 -10.69 -11.22
CA PRO A 172 2.89 -10.40 -11.63
C PRO A 172 2.48 -8.95 -11.30
N ALA A 173 1.87 -8.28 -12.27
CA ALA A 173 1.33 -6.94 -12.08
C ALA A 173 0.26 -6.91 -10.97
N GLY A 174 0.25 -5.85 -10.16
CA GLY A 174 -0.79 -5.58 -9.17
C GLY A 174 -0.43 -5.84 -7.70
N GLN A 175 0.80 -6.23 -7.38
CA GLN A 175 1.27 -6.37 -5.99
C GLN A 175 1.86 -5.08 -5.40
N ASN A 176 1.95 -4.03 -6.22
CA ASN A 176 2.48 -2.73 -5.86
C ASN A 176 1.41 -1.76 -5.33
N ALA A 177 0.21 -2.25 -5.04
CA ALA A 177 -0.85 -1.49 -4.39
C ALA A 177 -1.78 -2.38 -3.59
N PHE A 178 -2.38 -1.83 -2.53
CA PHE A 178 -3.31 -2.54 -1.68
C PHE A 178 -4.43 -1.61 -1.21
N GLU A 179 -5.65 -2.13 -1.20
CA GLU A 179 -6.85 -1.43 -0.74
C GLU A 179 -7.40 -2.14 0.49
N LEU A 180 -7.70 -1.39 1.55
CA LEU A 180 -8.35 -1.91 2.74
C LEU A 180 -9.64 -1.12 3.01
N VAL A 181 -10.73 -1.85 3.20
CA VAL A 181 -12.05 -1.27 3.46
C VAL A 181 -12.42 -1.45 4.94
N THR A 182 -12.85 -0.38 5.57
CA THR A 182 -13.31 -0.35 6.97
C THR A 182 -14.76 0.12 7.03
N GLN A 183 -15.61 -0.59 7.76
CA GLN A 183 -17.01 -0.19 7.92
C GLN A 183 -17.15 0.80 9.07
N VAL A 184 -17.82 1.93 8.82
CA VAL A 184 -18.20 2.85 9.89
C VAL A 184 -19.52 2.42 10.48
N VAL A 185 -19.56 2.34 11.81
CA VAL A 185 -20.76 2.06 12.58
C VAL A 185 -21.13 3.33 13.33
N THR A 186 -22.26 3.92 12.99
CA THR A 186 -22.87 4.95 13.84
C THR A 186 -23.67 4.24 14.93
N PRO A 187 -23.55 4.63 16.21
CA PRO A 187 -24.47 4.14 17.23
C PRO A 187 -25.90 4.37 16.73
N GLN A 188 -26.67 3.29 16.57
CA GLN A 188 -28.11 3.46 16.49
C GLN A 188 -28.52 4.11 17.82
N ALA A 189 -29.38 5.13 17.75
CA ALA A 189 -30.00 5.66 18.97
C ALA A 189 -30.39 4.46 19.84
N LEU A 190 -30.05 4.51 21.14
CA LEU A 190 -30.51 3.50 22.08
C LEU A 190 -31.99 3.30 21.77
N ASP A 191 -32.39 2.07 21.48
CA ASP A 191 -33.81 1.74 21.48
C ASP A 191 -34.26 2.03 22.90
N GLU A 192 -34.77 3.24 23.13
CA GLU A 192 -35.50 3.61 24.32
C GLU A 192 -36.78 2.78 24.26
N GLY A 193 -36.63 1.48 24.51
CA GLY A 193 -37.74 0.59 24.76
C GLY A 193 -38.61 1.33 25.76
N THR A 194 -39.91 1.43 25.45
CA THR A 194 -40.87 2.23 26.20
C THR A 194 -40.54 2.16 27.69
N GLU A 195 -40.27 3.31 28.32
CA GLU A 195 -40.05 3.36 29.77
C GLU A 195 -41.11 2.49 30.44
N PRO A 196 -40.75 1.59 31.38
CA PRO A 196 -41.72 0.76 32.04
C PRO A 196 -42.78 1.67 32.66
N VAL A 197 -44.01 1.61 32.11
CA VAL A 197 -45.15 2.36 32.64
C VAL A 197 -45.22 2.04 34.13
N ARG A 198 -45.21 3.10 34.94
CA ARG A 198 -45.22 3.03 36.41
C ARG A 198 -46.26 2.00 36.88
N SER A 199 -45.80 0.81 37.26
CA SER A 199 -46.66 -0.18 37.89
C SER A 199 -47.09 0.40 39.23
N THR A 200 -48.40 0.46 39.49
CA THR A 200 -48.97 0.89 40.77
C THR A 200 -48.71 -0.09 41.91
N ASN A 201 -47.82 -1.08 41.73
CA ASN A 201 -47.36 -1.95 42.80
C ASN A 201 -46.40 -1.20 43.72
N THR A 202 -46.94 -0.81 44.87
CA THR A 202 -46.24 -0.45 46.10
C THR A 202 -45.08 -1.40 46.38
N GLY A 203 -43.83 -0.91 46.31
CA GLY A 203 -42.74 -1.48 47.10
C GLY A 203 -41.38 -1.78 46.45
N ARG A 204 -41.05 -1.32 45.24
CA ARG A 204 -39.66 -1.44 44.74
C ARG A 204 -39.12 -0.14 44.14
N THR A 205 -38.16 0.46 44.85
CA THR A 205 -37.34 1.57 44.36
C THR A 205 -36.31 1.00 43.38
N LEU A 206 -36.43 1.32 42.09
CA LEU A 206 -35.34 1.19 41.13
C LEU A 206 -34.48 2.45 41.19
N TYR A 207 -33.17 2.26 41.40
CA TYR A 207 -32.18 3.32 41.24
C TYR A 207 -31.71 3.30 39.78
N LEU A 208 -31.97 4.38 39.04
CA LEU A 208 -31.30 4.64 37.77
C LEU A 208 -29.99 5.39 38.04
N PRO A 209 -28.87 5.06 37.37
CA PRO A 209 -27.67 5.88 37.42
C PRO A 209 -27.97 7.24 36.77
N VAL A 210 -27.67 8.33 37.48
CA VAL A 210 -27.83 9.68 36.94
C VAL A 210 -26.75 9.92 35.89
N SER A 211 -27.16 10.09 34.63
CA SER A 211 -26.30 10.61 33.57
C SER A 211 -25.98 12.07 33.88
N ILE A 212 -24.76 12.36 34.32
CA ILE A 212 -24.26 13.73 34.42
C ILE A 212 -23.94 14.20 33.00
N SER A 213 -24.77 15.08 32.46
CA SER A 213 -24.41 15.88 31.29
C SER A 213 -23.54 17.04 31.78
N ALA A 214 -22.25 17.02 31.45
CA ALA A 214 -21.34 18.13 31.68
C ALA A 214 -21.59 19.23 30.63
N LYS A 215 -21.69 20.48 31.10
CA LYS A 215 -21.73 21.70 30.29
C LYS A 215 -20.40 21.98 29.63
#